data_AF-A0A377GHC6-F1
#
_entry.id   AF-A0A377GHC6-F1
#
_cell.length_a   1.000
_cell.length_b   1.000
_cell.length_c   1.000
_cell.angle_alpha   90.00
_cell.angle_beta   90.00
_cell.angle_gamma   90.00
#
_symmetry.space_group_name_H-M   'P 1'
#
loop_
_entity.id
_entity.type
_entity.pdbx_description
1 polymer ?
#
loop_
_entity_poly.entity_id
_entity_poly.type
_entity_poly.pdbx_seq_one_letter_code
_entity_poly.pdbx_strand_id
1 'polypeptide(L)'
;MNLAKIFQYIKNNLNNRLKTPYVSNSYTEIAKEELLAGIRIALQNAEKVLTTDQIIDVFNAMNPAKRANMKFPIRKGSVAFLTDNSNISEQGILELLEWAEINRSGYGPRFELVNGYSSPRHFKTVQEMRDSFKCQSNSDMAKVLFNQLKNEKYRLRYIPPFDSINPFIDSVRLSENELSELTEMQDILAKYEDFDLVWPKFEQLIAEFNQIQSPSLVDIARFIKSMILLHPFPDGNGRTFTLGILNQLLLKNKLGICLDLDPRITLLSCEEIAVRIKTNLIKLEQFELEKSFDPNNAEQKLDLLKDNFNSQDFERRLLGARETKNQKEWQVLKKSLVNYVKESESLSDFLARVEQLKKPLQLHFNVTTNPQGEVIYGSAMYRFFHYFDPYKFPNSWETLRKFGQDTYDIDINEQYEPKKALQLV
;
A
#
# COMPACT_ATOMS: atom_id res chain seq x y z
N MET A 1 1.04 -3.21 -24.53
CA MET A 1 0.04 -2.55 -23.64
C MET A 1 0.47 -1.11 -23.38
N ASN A 2 -0.37 -0.11 -23.65
CA ASN A 2 -0.03 1.30 -23.40
C ASN A 2 -0.49 1.74 -22.00
N LEU A 3 0.36 1.53 -20.99
CA LEU A 3 0.07 1.87 -19.59
C LEU A 3 -0.20 3.37 -19.38
N ALA A 4 0.37 4.26 -20.20
CA ALA A 4 0.11 5.69 -20.10
C ALA A 4 -1.32 6.05 -20.52
N LYS A 5 -1.82 5.49 -21.64
CA LYS A 5 -3.24 5.63 -22.06
C LYS A 5 -4.19 5.05 -21.02
N ILE A 6 -3.90 3.86 -20.49
CA ILE A 6 -4.68 3.22 -19.42
C ILE A 6 -4.73 4.13 -18.19
N PHE A 7 -3.59 4.60 -17.68
CA PHE A 7 -3.55 5.48 -16.50
C PHE A 7 -4.30 6.79 -16.72
N GLN A 8 -4.18 7.40 -17.91
CA GLN A 8 -4.90 8.62 -18.25
C GLN A 8 -6.42 8.39 -18.37
N TYR A 9 -6.85 7.24 -18.88
CA TYR A 9 -8.25 6.83 -18.85
C TYR A 9 -8.76 6.70 -17.41
N ILE A 10 -8.02 6.04 -16.51
CA ILE A 10 -8.42 5.90 -15.09
C ILE A 10 -8.55 7.28 -14.43
N LYS A 11 -7.59 8.18 -14.66
CA LYS A 11 -7.63 9.56 -14.13
C LYS A 11 -8.90 10.31 -14.56
N ASN A 12 -9.39 10.06 -15.77
CA ASN A 12 -10.58 10.70 -16.32
C ASN A 12 -11.90 10.02 -15.91
N ASN A 13 -11.88 8.70 -15.67
CA ASN A 13 -13.10 7.88 -15.49
C ASN A 13 -13.29 7.29 -14.09
N LEU A 14 -12.46 7.65 -13.10
CA LEU A 14 -12.62 7.18 -11.73
C LEU A 14 -13.99 7.62 -11.15
N ASN A 15 -14.87 6.65 -10.89
CA ASN A 15 -16.26 6.84 -10.46
C ASN A 15 -16.36 7.69 -9.17
N ASN A 16 -17.31 8.63 -9.13
CA ASN A 16 -17.61 9.46 -7.95
C ASN A 16 -17.96 8.63 -6.69
N ARG A 17 -18.55 7.44 -6.84
CA ARG A 17 -18.82 6.52 -5.72
C ARG A 17 -17.55 5.98 -5.06
N LEU A 18 -16.42 5.96 -5.75
CA LEU A 18 -15.10 5.61 -5.19
C LEU A 18 -14.48 6.77 -4.41
N LYS A 19 -14.98 8.00 -4.64
CA LYS A 19 -14.51 9.24 -4.00
C LYS A 19 -15.08 9.39 -2.59
N THR A 20 -16.35 9.01 -2.41
CA THR A 20 -17.03 8.96 -1.11
C THR A 20 -17.98 7.75 -1.10
N PRO A 21 -17.89 6.80 -0.15
CA PRO A 21 -17.25 6.88 1.17
C PRO A 21 -15.80 6.37 1.27
N TYR A 22 -15.19 5.85 0.19
CA TYR A 22 -13.99 4.99 0.31
C TYR A 22 -12.64 5.71 0.50
N VAL A 23 -12.56 7.02 0.28
CA VAL A 23 -11.30 7.79 0.37
C VAL A 23 -11.26 8.62 1.65
N SER A 24 -12.33 9.40 1.91
CA SER A 24 -12.67 10.04 3.19
C SER A 24 -14.03 10.72 3.05
N ASN A 25 -14.58 11.28 4.14
CA ASN A 25 -15.74 12.19 4.06
C ASN A 25 -15.45 13.51 3.32
N SER A 26 -14.19 13.77 2.94
CA SER A 26 -13.72 15.08 2.45
C SER A 26 -13.05 15.07 1.07
N TYR A 27 -12.91 13.90 0.42
CA TYR A 27 -12.26 13.66 -0.89
C TYR A 27 -11.41 14.83 -1.41
N THR A 28 -10.24 15.04 -0.81
CA THR A 28 -9.37 16.16 -1.15
C THR A 28 -8.58 15.86 -2.42
N GLU A 29 -8.12 16.90 -3.13
CA GLU A 29 -7.24 16.70 -4.28
C GLU A 29 -5.94 15.97 -3.88
N ILE A 30 -5.44 16.16 -2.65
CA ILE A 30 -4.34 15.39 -2.08
C ILE A 30 -4.68 13.88 -2.03
N ALA A 31 -5.82 13.51 -1.43
CA ALA A 31 -6.22 12.10 -1.32
C ALA A 31 -6.49 11.42 -2.68
N LYS A 32 -6.85 12.23 -3.70
CA LYS A 32 -6.96 11.82 -5.10
C LYS A 32 -5.59 11.63 -5.77
N GLU A 33 -4.61 12.51 -5.51
CA GLU A 33 -3.23 12.35 -5.98
C GLU A 33 -2.57 11.11 -5.37
N GLU A 34 -2.76 10.87 -4.06
CA GLU A 34 -2.32 9.66 -3.36
C GLU A 34 -2.93 8.39 -3.97
N LEU A 35 -4.26 8.36 -4.14
CA LEU A 35 -4.94 7.22 -4.79
C LEU A 35 -4.40 6.95 -6.20
N LEU A 36 -4.19 7.98 -7.00
CA LEU A 36 -3.62 7.87 -8.35
C LEU A 36 -2.14 7.45 -8.32
N ALA A 37 -1.36 7.83 -7.31
CA ALA A 37 0.02 7.37 -7.14
C ALA A 37 0.07 5.85 -6.91
N GLY A 38 -0.75 5.31 -6.00
CA GLY A 38 -0.81 3.86 -5.78
C GLY A 38 -1.34 3.08 -6.97
N ILE A 39 -2.37 3.59 -7.67
CA ILE A 39 -2.82 2.98 -8.94
C ILE A 39 -1.67 2.94 -9.96
N ARG A 40 -0.88 4.02 -10.11
CA ARG A 40 0.26 4.04 -11.03
C ARG A 40 1.28 2.95 -10.71
N ILE A 41 1.62 2.74 -9.43
CA ILE A 41 2.55 1.69 -9.00
C ILE A 41 1.98 0.30 -9.35
N ALA A 42 0.69 0.06 -9.09
CA ALA A 42 0.04 -1.20 -9.42
C ALA A 42 0.08 -1.49 -10.94
N LEU A 43 -0.18 -0.48 -11.78
CA LEU A 43 -0.06 -0.59 -13.23
C LEU A 43 1.38 -0.87 -13.69
N GLN A 44 2.38 -0.23 -13.08
CA GLN A 44 3.81 -0.45 -13.37
C GLN A 44 4.28 -1.85 -12.96
N ASN A 45 3.58 -2.51 -12.04
CA ASN A 45 3.85 -3.88 -11.61
C ASN A 45 2.98 -4.94 -12.33
N ALA A 46 2.17 -4.56 -13.33
CA ALA A 46 1.25 -5.47 -14.04
C ALA A 46 1.95 -6.65 -14.72
N GLU A 47 3.18 -6.50 -15.19
CA GLU A 47 3.93 -7.57 -15.86
C GLU A 47 4.75 -8.44 -14.88
N LYS A 48 4.75 -8.11 -13.57
CA LYS A 48 5.58 -8.77 -12.55
C LYS A 48 4.88 -9.94 -11.85
N VAL A 49 5.66 -10.79 -11.17
CA VAL A 49 5.14 -11.69 -10.12
C VAL A 49 4.64 -10.82 -8.96
N LEU A 50 3.48 -11.15 -8.39
CA LEU A 50 2.92 -10.38 -7.28
C LEU A 50 3.73 -10.67 -6.01
N THR A 51 4.19 -9.65 -5.31
CA THR A 51 4.91 -9.80 -4.03
C THR A 51 4.31 -8.89 -2.97
N THR A 52 4.61 -9.19 -1.70
CA THR A 52 4.19 -8.37 -0.56
C THR A 52 4.66 -6.93 -0.67
N ASP A 53 5.94 -6.70 -1.01
CA ASP A 53 6.48 -5.35 -1.19
C ASP A 53 5.70 -4.54 -2.22
N GLN A 54 5.30 -5.14 -3.35
CA GLN A 54 4.51 -4.44 -4.36
C GLN A 54 3.14 -4.01 -3.83
N ILE A 55 2.48 -4.85 -3.01
CA ILE A 55 1.18 -4.51 -2.42
C ILE A 55 1.36 -3.42 -1.37
N ILE A 56 2.43 -3.50 -0.58
CA ILE A 56 2.83 -2.50 0.42
C ILE A 56 3.15 -1.15 -0.23
N ASP A 57 3.87 -1.12 -1.35
CA ASP A 57 4.18 0.10 -2.10
C ASP A 57 2.91 0.77 -2.64
N VAL A 58 2.02 -0.03 -3.26
CA VAL A 58 0.69 0.43 -3.72
C VAL A 58 -0.10 1.00 -2.54
N PHE A 59 -0.09 0.32 -1.40
CA PHE A 59 -0.79 0.73 -0.19
C PHE A 59 -0.23 2.03 0.43
N ASN A 60 1.08 2.14 0.60
CA ASN A 60 1.77 3.29 1.17
C ASN A 60 1.54 4.54 0.32
N ALA A 61 1.58 4.40 -1.02
CA ALA A 61 1.30 5.49 -1.94
C ALA A 61 -0.17 5.98 -1.88
N MET A 62 -1.14 5.11 -1.56
CA MET A 62 -2.56 5.48 -1.46
C MET A 62 -2.96 6.21 -0.16
N ASN A 63 -2.08 6.29 0.85
CA ASN A 63 -2.30 7.07 2.08
C ASN A 63 -0.99 7.28 2.89
N PRO A 64 -0.03 8.07 2.38
CA PRO A 64 1.24 8.32 3.07
C PRO A 64 1.08 9.03 4.42
N ALA A 65 0.04 9.86 4.60
CA ALA A 65 -0.11 10.70 5.79
C ALA A 65 -0.55 9.96 7.07
N LYS A 66 -1.40 8.92 6.96
CA LYS A 66 -1.83 8.12 8.13
C LYS A 66 -0.97 6.88 8.38
N ARG A 67 -0.05 6.55 7.47
CA ARG A 67 0.53 5.20 7.36
C ARG A 67 2.03 5.30 7.13
N ALA A 68 2.76 5.46 8.24
CA ALA A 68 4.20 5.70 8.24
C ALA A 68 4.97 4.52 7.62
N ASN A 69 5.32 4.65 6.33
CA ASN A 69 6.20 3.75 5.55
C ASN A 69 6.08 2.29 6.00
N MET A 70 4.87 1.72 5.90
CA MET A 70 4.59 0.40 6.43
C MET A 70 5.53 -0.60 5.75
N LYS A 71 6.29 -1.35 6.54
CA LYS A 71 7.20 -2.41 6.05
C LYS A 71 6.58 -3.79 6.12
N PHE A 72 5.56 -3.95 6.97
CA PHE A 72 4.88 -5.20 7.23
C PHE A 72 3.38 -4.92 7.43
N PRO A 73 2.43 -5.61 6.75
CA PRO A 73 1.03 -5.73 7.17
C PRO A 73 0.88 -6.25 8.59
N ILE A 74 1.09 -5.36 9.55
CA ILE A 74 0.80 -5.54 10.97
C ILE A 74 -0.43 -4.71 11.30
N ARG A 75 -1.42 -5.34 11.91
CA ARG A 75 -2.67 -4.73 12.36
C ARG A 75 -2.93 -5.10 13.83
N LYS A 76 -2.35 -4.34 14.76
CA LYS A 76 -2.54 -4.53 16.21
C LYS A 76 -3.96 -4.19 16.72
N GLY A 77 -4.65 -3.27 16.05
CA GLY A 77 -6.03 -2.88 16.40
C GLY A 77 -7.08 -3.69 15.64
N SER A 78 -8.22 -3.99 16.27
CA SER A 78 -9.32 -4.59 15.51
C SER A 78 -9.88 -3.60 14.49
N VAL A 79 -10.54 -4.16 13.47
CA VAL A 79 -11.50 -3.46 12.64
C VAL A 79 -12.73 -4.35 12.53
N ALA A 80 -13.87 -3.75 12.22
CA ALA A 80 -15.10 -4.51 12.07
C ALA A 80 -15.92 -4.01 10.89
N PHE A 81 -16.25 -4.92 9.99
CA PHE A 81 -17.08 -4.66 8.84
C PHE A 81 -18.55 -4.93 9.18
N LEU A 82 -19.37 -3.89 9.24
CA LEU A 82 -20.82 -4.05 9.33
C LEU A 82 -21.41 -4.17 7.94
N THR A 83 -22.03 -5.31 7.62
CA THR A 83 -22.50 -5.62 6.27
C THR A 83 -23.65 -4.70 5.86
N ASP A 84 -23.79 -4.45 4.56
CA ASP A 84 -25.01 -3.88 4.00
C ASP A 84 -25.96 -4.98 3.53
N ASN A 85 -27.26 -4.71 3.53
CA ASN A 85 -28.29 -5.69 3.19
C ASN A 85 -28.43 -5.91 1.67
N SER A 86 -27.71 -5.11 0.86
CA SER A 86 -27.84 -5.06 -0.60
C SER A 86 -26.85 -5.95 -1.37
N ASN A 87 -25.80 -6.45 -0.71
CA ASN A 87 -24.74 -7.26 -1.30
C ASN A 87 -24.54 -8.57 -0.54
N ILE A 88 -25.61 -9.38 -0.45
CA ILE A 88 -25.60 -10.67 0.27
C ILE A 88 -26.07 -11.82 -0.62
N SER A 89 -25.41 -12.96 -0.51
CA SER A 89 -25.85 -14.25 -1.08
C SER A 89 -25.59 -15.39 -0.10
N GLU A 90 -26.38 -16.47 -0.21
CA GLU A 90 -26.21 -17.67 0.62
C GLU A 90 -24.82 -18.30 0.41
N GLN A 91 -24.39 -18.42 -0.85
CA GLN A 91 -23.06 -18.94 -1.19
C GLN A 91 -21.93 -18.03 -0.69
N GLY A 92 -22.11 -16.71 -0.79
CA GLY A 92 -21.12 -15.75 -0.28
C GLY A 92 -20.95 -15.79 1.24
N ILE A 93 -22.03 -16.08 1.98
CA ILE A 93 -22.01 -16.35 3.42
C ILE A 93 -21.33 -17.69 3.71
N LEU A 94 -21.65 -18.75 2.96
CA LEU A 94 -21.00 -20.07 3.11
C LEU A 94 -19.48 -19.96 2.97
N GLU A 95 -19.01 -19.34 1.89
CA GLU A 95 -17.58 -19.08 1.67
C GLU A 95 -16.94 -18.25 2.79
N LEU A 96 -17.67 -17.29 3.39
CA LEU A 96 -17.16 -16.52 4.52
C LEU A 96 -16.99 -17.38 5.77
N LEU A 97 -17.94 -18.27 6.07
CA LEU A 97 -17.84 -19.19 7.20
C LEU A 97 -16.69 -20.19 7.01
N GLU A 98 -16.54 -20.75 5.81
CA GLU A 98 -15.45 -21.67 5.47
C GLU A 98 -14.08 -20.98 5.52
N TRP A 99 -13.96 -19.79 4.91
CA TRP A 99 -12.73 -18.98 4.99
C TRP A 99 -12.37 -18.67 6.43
N ALA A 100 -13.36 -18.36 7.27
CA ALA A 100 -13.19 -18.05 8.67
C ALA A 100 -12.74 -19.23 9.54
N GLU A 101 -13.17 -20.46 9.23
CA GLU A 101 -12.66 -21.66 9.91
C GLU A 101 -11.21 -21.97 9.50
N ILE A 102 -10.91 -21.93 8.19
CA ILE A 102 -9.56 -22.15 7.66
C ILE A 102 -8.58 -21.09 8.20
N ASN A 103 -9.02 -19.84 8.29
CA ASN A 103 -8.17 -18.72 8.72
C ASN A 103 -8.26 -18.40 10.22
N ARG A 104 -8.85 -19.27 11.03
CA ARG A 104 -8.89 -19.10 12.48
C ARG A 104 -7.47 -19.09 13.07
N SER A 105 -7.12 -18.01 13.77
CA SER A 105 -5.86 -17.86 14.47
C SER A 105 -5.99 -16.85 15.61
N GLY A 106 -5.51 -17.20 16.80
CA GLY A 106 -5.71 -16.38 18.00
C GLY A 106 -7.19 -16.07 18.23
N TYR A 107 -7.53 -14.79 18.31
CA TYR A 107 -8.89 -14.28 18.55
C TYR A 107 -9.59 -13.78 17.27
N GLY A 108 -9.25 -14.31 16.10
CA GLY A 108 -9.95 -13.98 14.87
C GLY A 108 -9.96 -15.09 13.82
N PRO A 109 -10.84 -14.99 12.81
CA PRO A 109 -11.90 -13.99 12.72
C PRO A 109 -13.07 -14.27 13.66
N ARG A 110 -13.86 -13.24 13.97
CA ARG A 110 -15.04 -13.28 14.83
C ARG A 110 -16.26 -12.66 14.17
N PHE A 111 -17.43 -12.95 14.72
CA PHE A 111 -18.71 -12.47 14.19
C PHE A 111 -19.59 -11.89 15.29
N GLU A 112 -20.39 -10.90 14.94
CA GLU A 112 -21.47 -10.42 15.80
C GLU A 112 -22.75 -10.24 14.97
N LEU A 113 -23.89 -10.59 15.56
CA LEU A 113 -25.20 -10.24 15.01
C LEU A 113 -25.76 -9.04 15.76
N VAL A 114 -25.80 -7.91 15.06
CA VAL A 114 -26.30 -6.63 15.57
C VAL A 114 -27.75 -6.46 15.13
N ASN A 115 -28.64 -6.10 16.05
CA ASN A 115 -29.95 -5.55 15.71
C ASN A 115 -30.11 -4.15 16.36
N GLY A 116 -31.12 -3.39 15.97
CA GLY A 116 -31.31 -2.02 16.47
C GLY A 116 -31.85 -1.90 17.91
N TYR A 117 -32.10 -3.00 18.61
CA TYR A 117 -32.94 -3.04 19.81
C TYR A 117 -32.34 -3.81 21.00
N SER A 118 -31.23 -4.53 20.83
CA SER A 118 -30.56 -5.29 21.88
C SER A 118 -29.05 -5.28 21.71
N SER A 119 -28.31 -5.63 22.76
CA SER A 119 -26.86 -5.87 22.67
C SER A 119 -26.52 -6.85 21.54
N PRO A 120 -25.39 -6.67 20.82
CA PRO A 120 -24.95 -7.61 19.81
C PRO A 120 -24.79 -9.02 20.37
N ARG A 121 -25.16 -10.03 19.58
CA ARG A 121 -24.79 -11.42 19.88
C ARG A 121 -23.39 -11.66 19.33
N HIS A 122 -22.40 -11.72 20.21
CA HIS A 122 -21.01 -11.99 19.85
C HIS A 122 -20.79 -13.51 19.71
N PHE A 123 -19.91 -13.89 18.78
CA PHE A 123 -19.50 -15.28 18.55
C PHE A 123 -17.97 -15.31 18.36
N LYS A 124 -17.25 -15.99 19.27
CA LYS A 124 -15.79 -16.14 19.20
C LYS A 124 -15.36 -17.08 18.07
N THR A 125 -16.25 -17.94 17.56
CA THR A 125 -15.96 -18.89 16.47
C THR A 125 -17.17 -19.17 15.57
N VAL A 126 -16.92 -19.73 14.36
CA VAL A 126 -17.98 -20.25 13.48
C VAL A 126 -18.74 -21.41 14.13
N GLN A 127 -18.06 -22.31 14.85
CA GLN A 127 -18.68 -23.41 15.60
C GLN A 127 -19.71 -22.90 16.62
N GLU A 128 -19.32 -21.95 17.47
CA GLU A 128 -20.20 -21.32 18.45
C GLU A 128 -21.41 -20.64 17.80
N MET A 129 -21.21 -20.00 16.64
CA MET A 129 -22.30 -19.47 15.84
C MET A 129 -23.23 -20.58 15.32
N ARG A 130 -22.71 -21.70 14.78
CA ARG A 130 -23.52 -22.86 14.37
C ARG A 130 -24.35 -23.42 15.52
N ASP A 131 -23.72 -23.66 16.67
CA ASP A 131 -24.35 -24.24 17.86
C ASP A 131 -25.48 -23.34 18.41
N SER A 132 -25.24 -22.03 18.46
CA SER A 132 -26.23 -21.05 18.92
C SER A 132 -27.48 -20.97 18.02
N PHE A 133 -27.37 -21.39 16.76
CA PHE A 133 -28.49 -21.52 15.83
C PHE A 133 -28.92 -22.99 15.58
N LYS A 134 -28.31 -23.96 16.28
CA LYS A 134 -28.57 -25.40 16.17
C LYS A 134 -28.36 -25.96 14.74
N CYS A 135 -27.46 -25.35 13.97
CA CYS A 135 -27.12 -25.74 12.61
C CYS A 135 -26.11 -26.89 12.60
N GLN A 136 -26.31 -27.90 11.75
CA GLN A 136 -25.42 -29.07 11.66
C GLN A 136 -24.19 -28.83 10.76
N SER A 137 -24.27 -27.85 9.85
CA SER A 137 -23.20 -27.54 8.90
C SER A 137 -23.08 -26.03 8.63
N ASN A 138 -21.99 -25.61 7.97
CA ASN A 138 -21.88 -24.25 7.44
C ASN A 138 -22.94 -23.94 6.38
N SER A 139 -23.39 -24.92 5.59
CA SER A 139 -24.46 -24.72 4.59
C SER A 139 -25.78 -24.38 5.28
N ASP A 140 -26.13 -25.09 6.36
CA ASP A 140 -27.33 -24.80 7.15
C ASP A 140 -27.23 -23.42 7.81
N MET A 141 -26.05 -23.11 8.36
CA MET A 141 -25.79 -21.81 8.98
C MET A 141 -25.87 -20.66 7.97
N ALA A 142 -25.35 -20.86 6.76
CA ALA A 142 -25.42 -19.88 5.67
C ALA A 142 -26.87 -19.61 5.25
N LYS A 143 -27.70 -20.65 5.11
CA LYS A 143 -29.16 -20.54 4.87
C LYS A 143 -29.86 -19.76 5.97
N VAL A 144 -29.57 -20.07 7.23
CA VAL A 144 -30.18 -19.39 8.38
C VAL A 144 -29.76 -17.91 8.42
N LEU A 145 -28.47 -17.61 8.29
CA LEU A 145 -27.93 -16.25 8.24
C LEU A 145 -28.49 -15.46 7.07
N PHE A 146 -28.48 -16.01 5.85
CA PHE A 146 -29.02 -15.35 4.66
C PHE A 146 -30.45 -14.88 4.90
N ASN A 147 -31.30 -15.73 5.48
CA ASN A 147 -32.67 -15.36 5.85
C ASN A 147 -32.76 -14.36 7.02
N GLN A 148 -31.86 -14.39 8.01
CA GLN A 148 -31.82 -13.38 9.07
C GLN A 148 -31.39 -11.99 8.55
N LEU A 149 -30.42 -11.94 7.62
CA LEU A 149 -29.85 -10.70 7.07
C LEU A 149 -30.75 -10.09 5.99
N LYS A 150 -31.30 -10.91 5.09
CA LYS A 150 -32.19 -10.46 4.00
C LYS A 150 -33.50 -9.84 4.50
N ASN A 151 -33.99 -10.31 5.65
CA ASN A 151 -35.18 -9.75 6.31
C ASN A 151 -34.84 -8.55 7.23
N GLU A 152 -33.62 -8.01 7.14
CA GLU A 152 -33.10 -6.84 7.89
C GLU A 152 -33.15 -6.95 9.43
N LYS A 153 -33.53 -8.12 9.96
CA LYS A 153 -33.69 -8.40 11.38
C LYS A 153 -32.35 -8.32 12.14
N TYR A 154 -31.25 -8.63 11.45
CA TYR A 154 -29.90 -8.45 11.94
C TYR A 154 -29.00 -7.90 10.83
N ARG A 155 -27.90 -7.26 11.22
CA ARG A 155 -26.73 -7.02 10.38
C ARG A 155 -25.57 -7.85 10.92
N LEU A 156 -24.78 -8.45 10.02
CA LEU A 156 -23.59 -9.19 10.40
C LEU A 156 -22.43 -8.19 10.55
N ARG A 157 -21.72 -8.27 11.68
CA ARG A 157 -20.46 -7.56 11.89
C ARG A 157 -19.34 -8.61 11.87
N TYR A 158 -18.46 -8.52 10.88
CA TYR A 158 -17.31 -9.41 10.70
C TYR A 158 -16.04 -8.72 11.21
N ILE A 159 -15.32 -9.38 12.11
CA ILE A 159 -14.06 -8.92 12.71
C ILE A 159 -12.93 -9.80 12.16
N PRO A 160 -12.01 -9.29 11.32
CA PRO A 160 -10.97 -10.10 10.69
C PRO A 160 -9.82 -10.44 11.65
N PRO A 161 -8.97 -11.44 11.34
CA PRO A 161 -7.78 -11.79 12.15
C PRO A 161 -6.83 -10.59 12.30
N PHE A 162 -6.26 -10.42 13.49
CA PHE A 162 -5.42 -9.27 13.82
C PHE A 162 -4.39 -9.58 14.91
N ASP A 163 -3.35 -8.75 14.99
CA ASP A 163 -2.13 -9.01 15.74
C ASP A 163 -2.28 -8.61 17.20
N SER A 164 -3.15 -9.34 17.90
CA SER A 164 -3.43 -9.17 19.33
C SER A 164 -3.75 -10.51 19.98
N ILE A 165 -3.10 -10.73 21.13
CA ILE A 165 -3.43 -11.79 22.09
C ILE A 165 -4.45 -11.35 23.15
N ASN A 166 -4.99 -10.12 23.07
CA ASN A 166 -6.08 -9.69 23.95
C ASN A 166 -7.45 -9.94 23.28
N PRO A 167 -8.26 -10.91 23.76
CA PRO A 167 -9.62 -11.14 23.23
C PRO A 167 -10.54 -9.93 23.34
N PHE A 168 -10.30 -9.08 24.35
CA PHE A 168 -11.21 -8.06 24.85
C PHE A 168 -10.84 -6.63 24.41
N ILE A 169 -9.91 -6.48 23.46
CA ILE A 169 -9.38 -5.17 23.06
C ILE A 169 -10.45 -4.15 22.59
N ASP A 170 -11.61 -4.63 22.15
CA ASP A 170 -12.74 -3.84 21.65
C ASP A 170 -13.91 -3.75 22.64
N SER A 171 -13.85 -4.48 23.75
CA SER A 171 -14.95 -4.58 24.71
C SER A 171 -15.02 -3.33 25.57
N VAL A 172 -15.98 -2.45 25.25
CA VAL A 172 -16.22 -1.18 25.98
C VAL A 172 -16.56 -1.42 27.46
N ARG A 173 -17.10 -2.59 27.80
CA ARG A 173 -17.30 -3.09 29.17
C ARG A 173 -17.05 -4.60 29.18
N LEU A 174 -16.41 -5.10 30.23
CA LEU A 174 -16.22 -6.52 30.51
C LEU A 174 -17.24 -6.97 31.55
N SER A 175 -17.74 -8.20 31.42
CA SER A 175 -18.33 -8.92 32.55
C SER A 175 -17.25 -9.32 33.57
N GLU A 176 -17.65 -9.68 34.80
CA GLU A 176 -16.73 -10.12 35.85
C GLU A 176 -15.87 -11.31 35.42
N ASN A 177 -16.46 -12.27 34.68
CA ASN A 177 -15.75 -13.42 34.15
C ASN A 177 -14.69 -13.03 33.10
N GLU A 178 -15.03 -12.10 32.19
CA GLU A 178 -14.09 -11.60 31.17
C GLU A 178 -12.98 -10.75 31.79
N LEU A 179 -13.27 -10.04 32.89
CA LEU A 179 -12.26 -9.30 33.65
C LEU A 179 -11.30 -10.25 34.39
N SER A 180 -11.79 -11.39 34.91
CA SER A 180 -10.94 -12.46 35.46
C SER A 180 -10.05 -13.07 34.37
N GLU A 181 -10.63 -13.48 33.23
CA GLU A 181 -9.91 -14.02 32.06
C GLU A 181 -8.82 -13.04 31.59
N LEU A 182 -9.13 -11.74 31.49
CA LEU A 182 -8.15 -10.71 31.14
C LEU A 182 -7.03 -10.57 32.18
N THR A 183 -7.36 -10.66 33.47
CA THR A 183 -6.39 -10.52 34.58
C THR A 183 -5.44 -11.71 34.61
N GLU A 184 -5.95 -12.93 34.50
CA GLU A 184 -5.17 -14.17 34.40
C GLU A 184 -4.23 -14.16 33.18
N MET A 185 -4.64 -13.50 32.09
CA MET A 185 -3.82 -13.34 30.89
C MET A 185 -2.77 -12.22 30.97
N GLN A 186 -2.78 -11.31 31.96
CA GLN A 186 -1.87 -10.14 31.97
C GLN A 186 -0.39 -10.53 31.88
N ASP A 187 0.03 -11.58 32.59
CA ASP A 187 1.39 -12.11 32.57
C ASP A 187 1.81 -12.73 31.22
N ILE A 188 0.85 -13.06 30.36
CA ILE A 188 1.07 -13.53 28.99
C ILE A 188 1.10 -12.32 28.06
N LEU A 189 0.13 -11.41 28.19
CA LEU A 189 0.05 -10.16 27.44
C LEU A 189 1.34 -9.33 27.57
N ALA A 190 1.96 -9.31 28.76
CA ALA A 190 3.21 -8.60 29.03
C ALA A 190 4.47 -9.27 28.46
N LYS A 191 4.41 -10.54 28.01
CA LYS A 191 5.57 -11.31 27.52
C LYS A 191 5.66 -11.38 25.99
N TYR A 192 4.56 -11.11 25.29
CA TYR A 192 4.48 -11.20 23.82
C TYR A 192 4.12 -9.82 23.24
N GLU A 193 5.12 -8.96 23.06
CA GLU A 193 4.95 -7.58 22.54
C GLU A 193 4.45 -7.53 21.07
N ASP A 194 4.74 -8.57 20.30
CA ASP A 194 4.35 -8.74 18.91
C ASP A 194 3.82 -10.18 18.68
N PHE A 195 2.54 -10.28 18.32
CA PHE A 195 1.90 -11.54 17.91
C PHE A 195 1.49 -11.44 16.45
N ASP A 196 2.40 -11.84 15.56
CA ASP A 196 2.21 -11.72 14.12
C ASP A 196 1.35 -12.88 13.57
N LEU A 197 0.08 -12.58 13.34
CA LEU A 197 -0.90 -13.47 12.70
C LEU A 197 -1.21 -13.06 11.26
N VAL A 198 -1.14 -11.78 10.98
CA VAL A 198 -1.59 -11.20 9.72
C VAL A 198 -0.57 -11.45 8.60
N TRP A 199 0.73 -11.22 8.85
CA TRP A 199 1.75 -11.34 7.80
C TRP A 199 1.88 -12.79 7.28
N PRO A 200 1.94 -13.86 8.11
CA PRO A 200 2.02 -15.23 7.59
C PRO A 200 0.85 -15.62 6.68
N LYS A 201 -0.37 -15.17 7.02
CA LYS A 201 -1.57 -15.39 6.19
C LYS A 201 -1.54 -14.57 4.91
N PHE A 202 -1.01 -13.36 4.97
CA PHE A 202 -0.86 -12.48 3.82
C PHE A 202 0.11 -13.08 2.78
N GLU A 203 1.29 -13.52 3.23
CA GLU A 203 2.27 -14.26 2.42
C GLU A 203 1.67 -15.54 1.83
N GLN A 204 0.98 -16.34 2.64
CA GLN A 204 0.35 -17.58 2.18
C GLN A 204 -0.63 -17.34 1.02
N LEU A 205 -1.52 -16.35 1.13
CA LEU A 205 -2.47 -16.01 0.06
C LEU A 205 -1.78 -15.59 -1.24
N ILE A 206 -0.64 -14.89 -1.16
CA ILE A 206 0.17 -14.49 -2.32
C ILE A 206 0.87 -15.69 -2.94
N ALA A 207 1.44 -16.57 -2.12
CA ALA A 207 2.10 -17.80 -2.56
C ALA A 207 1.12 -18.74 -3.27
N GLU A 208 -0.06 -18.97 -2.68
CA GLU A 208 -1.14 -19.78 -3.26
C GLU A 208 -1.61 -19.21 -4.60
N PHE A 209 -1.83 -17.89 -4.70
CA PHE A 209 -2.24 -17.26 -5.96
C PHE A 209 -1.15 -17.34 -7.04
N ASN A 210 0.12 -17.13 -6.70
CA ASN A 210 1.23 -17.20 -7.65
C ASN A 210 1.50 -18.64 -8.17
N GLN A 211 0.99 -19.68 -7.51
CA GLN A 211 1.04 -21.06 -8.03
C GLN A 211 0.05 -21.30 -9.19
N ILE A 212 -0.94 -20.43 -9.37
CA ILE A 212 -1.93 -20.56 -10.44
C ILE A 212 -1.35 -19.99 -11.74
N GLN A 213 -0.97 -20.87 -12.67
CA GLN A 213 -0.29 -20.49 -13.92
C GLN A 213 -1.12 -19.58 -14.83
N SER A 214 -2.45 -19.80 -14.88
CA SER A 214 -3.41 -19.06 -15.71
C SER A 214 -4.70 -18.80 -14.92
N PRO A 215 -4.71 -17.85 -13.97
CA PRO A 215 -5.83 -17.65 -13.06
C PRO A 215 -7.09 -17.16 -13.80
N SER A 216 -8.21 -17.80 -13.50
CA SER A 216 -9.52 -17.35 -13.99
C SER A 216 -9.97 -16.08 -13.26
N LEU A 217 -11.04 -15.44 -13.76
CA LEU A 217 -11.69 -14.34 -13.03
C LEU A 217 -12.19 -14.76 -11.65
N VAL A 218 -12.56 -16.04 -11.44
CA VAL A 218 -12.97 -16.56 -10.13
C VAL A 218 -11.78 -16.69 -9.19
N ASP A 219 -10.60 -17.05 -9.69
CA ASP A 219 -9.37 -17.13 -8.89
C ASP A 219 -8.86 -15.75 -8.47
N ILE A 220 -8.91 -14.78 -9.40
CA ILE A 220 -8.65 -13.36 -9.09
C ILE A 220 -9.68 -12.84 -8.08
N ALA A 221 -10.97 -13.12 -8.27
CA ALA A 221 -12.02 -12.72 -7.34
C ALA A 221 -11.82 -13.32 -5.94
N ARG A 222 -11.46 -14.61 -5.85
CA ARG A 222 -11.16 -15.31 -4.60
C ARG A 222 -9.98 -14.68 -3.88
N PHE A 223 -8.88 -14.40 -4.58
CA PHE A 223 -7.72 -13.73 -4.00
C PHE A 223 -8.06 -12.33 -3.46
N ILE A 224 -8.78 -11.50 -4.25
CA ILE A 224 -9.22 -10.18 -3.81
C ILE A 224 -10.19 -10.25 -2.62
N LYS A 225 -11.14 -11.21 -2.61
CA LYS A 225 -12.02 -11.46 -1.47
C LYS A 225 -11.22 -11.85 -0.23
N SER A 226 -10.30 -12.81 -0.33
CA SER A 226 -9.45 -13.24 0.78
C SER A 226 -8.59 -12.11 1.35
N MET A 227 -8.04 -11.24 0.51
CA MET A 227 -7.28 -10.06 0.97
C MET A 227 -8.15 -9.03 1.69
N ILE A 228 -9.38 -8.79 1.22
CA ILE A 228 -10.37 -7.96 1.91
C ILE A 228 -10.81 -8.61 3.24
N LEU A 229 -10.97 -9.94 3.27
CA LEU A 229 -11.35 -10.71 4.46
C LEU A 229 -10.23 -10.87 5.48
N LEU A 230 -8.96 -10.82 5.09
CA LEU A 230 -7.83 -10.74 6.03
C LEU A 230 -7.71 -9.33 6.61
N HIS A 231 -8.00 -8.31 5.81
CA HIS A 231 -7.85 -6.89 6.14
C HIS A 231 -6.47 -6.57 6.74
N PRO A 232 -5.37 -6.86 6.03
CA PRO A 232 -4.02 -6.80 6.56
C PRO A 232 -3.56 -5.40 7.02
N PHE A 233 -4.23 -4.35 6.56
CA PHE A 233 -3.85 -2.98 6.85
C PHE A 233 -4.83 -2.26 7.80
N PRO A 234 -4.41 -1.22 8.55
CA PRO A 234 -5.30 -0.48 9.47
C PRO A 234 -6.48 0.27 8.81
N ASP A 235 -6.36 0.65 7.53
CA ASP A 235 -7.38 1.32 6.72
C ASP A 235 -7.00 1.14 5.24
N GLY A 236 -7.94 1.35 4.30
CA GLY A 236 -7.63 1.46 2.87
C GLY A 236 -7.53 0.15 2.09
N ASN A 237 -7.62 -1.01 2.75
CA ASN A 237 -7.66 -2.33 2.12
C ASN A 237 -8.57 -2.38 0.88
N GLY A 238 -9.77 -1.78 0.96
CA GLY A 238 -10.68 -1.63 -0.18
C GLY A 238 -10.03 -1.02 -1.42
N ARG A 239 -9.38 0.15 -1.27
CA ARG A 239 -8.71 0.86 -2.37
C ARG A 239 -7.51 0.06 -2.89
N THR A 240 -6.66 -0.44 -1.99
CA THR A 240 -5.47 -1.21 -2.36
C THR A 240 -5.86 -2.44 -3.18
N PHE A 241 -6.82 -3.24 -2.71
CA PHE A 241 -7.16 -4.50 -3.37
C PHE A 241 -8.10 -4.32 -4.56
N THR A 242 -9.19 -3.53 -4.49
CA THR A 242 -10.15 -3.44 -5.61
C THR A 242 -9.77 -2.42 -6.69
N LEU A 243 -8.91 -1.44 -6.41
CA LEU A 243 -8.44 -0.47 -7.42
C LEU A 243 -6.98 -0.65 -7.82
N GLY A 244 -6.10 -1.01 -6.88
CA GLY A 244 -4.70 -1.34 -7.17
C GLY A 244 -4.53 -2.77 -7.68
N ILE A 245 -4.53 -3.73 -6.77
CA ILE A 245 -4.09 -5.11 -7.04
C ILE A 245 -5.02 -5.85 -8.01
N LEU A 246 -6.33 -5.63 -7.96
CA LEU A 246 -7.25 -6.16 -8.97
C LEU A 246 -6.83 -5.73 -10.39
N ASN A 247 -6.52 -4.46 -10.60
CA ASN A 247 -6.12 -3.96 -11.92
C ASN A 247 -4.72 -4.43 -12.33
N GLN A 248 -3.78 -4.56 -11.39
CA GLN A 248 -2.50 -5.23 -11.65
C GLN A 248 -2.73 -6.67 -12.17
N LEU A 249 -3.60 -7.44 -11.51
CA LEU A 249 -3.88 -8.84 -11.87
C LEU A 249 -4.69 -9.00 -13.17
N LEU A 250 -5.67 -8.13 -13.43
CA LEU A 250 -6.43 -8.16 -14.69
C LEU A 250 -5.54 -7.82 -15.89
N LEU A 251 -4.63 -6.86 -15.75
CA LEU A 251 -3.68 -6.49 -16.82
C LEU A 251 -2.61 -7.56 -17.04
N LYS A 252 -2.08 -8.17 -15.97
CA LYS A 252 -1.16 -9.32 -16.04
C LYS A 252 -1.73 -10.45 -16.92
N ASN A 253 -3.01 -10.72 -16.78
CA ASN A 253 -3.75 -11.75 -17.50
C ASN A 253 -4.38 -11.25 -18.82
N LYS A 254 -4.04 -10.04 -19.27
CA LYS A 254 -4.52 -9.42 -20.53
C LYS A 254 -6.04 -9.26 -20.63
N LEU A 255 -6.73 -9.16 -19.49
CA LEU A 255 -8.20 -9.08 -19.42
C LEU A 255 -8.72 -7.64 -19.59
N GLY A 256 -7.99 -6.65 -19.08
CA GLY A 256 -8.40 -5.24 -19.08
C GLY A 256 -8.26 -4.59 -17.71
N ILE A 257 -9.08 -3.59 -17.42
CA ILE A 257 -9.20 -2.96 -16.10
C ILE A 257 -10.65 -3.01 -15.61
N CYS A 258 -10.84 -3.04 -14.28
CA CYS A 258 -12.13 -2.88 -13.62
C CYS A 258 -12.01 -1.74 -12.61
N LEU A 259 -12.82 -0.70 -12.80
CA LEU A 259 -12.85 0.45 -11.89
C LEU A 259 -14.03 0.42 -10.93
N ASP A 260 -15.12 -0.27 -11.25
CA ASP A 260 -16.34 -0.30 -10.45
C ASP A 260 -16.54 -1.65 -9.75
N LEU A 261 -15.63 -1.95 -8.82
CA LEU A 261 -15.81 -3.03 -7.84
C LEU A 261 -15.90 -2.44 -6.42
N ASP A 262 -17.11 -2.47 -5.87
CA ASP A 262 -17.37 -2.11 -4.49
C ASP A 262 -16.62 -3.08 -3.54
N PRO A 263 -15.81 -2.62 -2.58
CA PRO A 263 -15.08 -3.49 -1.67
C PRO A 263 -15.97 -4.19 -0.62
N ARG A 264 -17.27 -3.88 -0.56
CA ARG A 264 -18.26 -4.59 0.29
C ARG A 264 -18.72 -5.90 -0.36
N ILE A 265 -17.75 -6.73 -0.72
CA ILE A 265 -17.90 -8.04 -1.38
C ILE A 265 -17.84 -9.23 -0.40
N THR A 266 -17.74 -8.98 0.91
CA THR A 266 -17.52 -10.02 1.93
C THR A 266 -18.62 -11.08 1.98
N LEU A 267 -19.87 -10.72 1.64
CA LEU A 267 -21.04 -11.62 1.61
C LEU A 267 -21.48 -12.02 0.19
N LEU A 268 -20.64 -11.83 -0.82
CA LEU A 268 -20.87 -12.31 -2.20
C LEU A 268 -19.97 -13.51 -2.49
N SER A 269 -20.41 -14.42 -3.36
CA SER A 269 -19.61 -15.57 -3.79
C SER A 269 -18.46 -15.12 -4.70
N CYS A 270 -17.41 -15.95 -4.81
CA CYS A 270 -16.30 -15.68 -5.71
C CYS A 270 -16.76 -15.56 -7.18
N GLU A 271 -17.76 -16.35 -7.58
CA GLU A 271 -18.40 -16.32 -8.90
C GLU A 271 -19.21 -15.02 -9.10
N GLU A 272 -19.98 -14.58 -8.11
CA GLU A 272 -20.72 -13.32 -8.18
C GLU A 272 -19.78 -12.10 -8.31
N ILE A 273 -18.67 -12.13 -7.57
CA ILE A 273 -17.61 -11.11 -7.68
C ILE A 273 -16.96 -11.17 -9.07
N ALA A 274 -16.65 -12.36 -9.58
CA ALA A 274 -16.11 -12.53 -10.93
C ALA A 274 -17.08 -12.05 -12.02
N VAL A 275 -18.39 -12.28 -11.85
CA VAL A 275 -19.44 -11.74 -12.74
C VAL A 275 -19.48 -10.22 -12.68
N ARG A 276 -19.41 -9.60 -11.49
CA ARG A 276 -19.34 -8.14 -11.35
C ARG A 276 -18.09 -7.55 -12.03
N ILE A 277 -16.92 -8.17 -11.83
CA ILE A 277 -15.68 -7.79 -12.51
C ILE A 277 -15.84 -7.90 -14.02
N LYS A 278 -16.40 -9.00 -14.53
CA LYS A 278 -16.62 -9.24 -15.97
C LYS A 278 -17.57 -8.22 -16.60
N THR A 279 -18.66 -7.87 -15.91
CA THR A 279 -19.66 -6.89 -16.36
C THR A 279 -19.06 -5.48 -16.44
N ASN A 280 -18.20 -5.12 -15.48
CA ASN A 280 -17.55 -3.81 -15.38
C ASN A 280 -16.14 -3.77 -16.02
N LEU A 281 -15.81 -4.76 -16.86
CA LEU A 281 -14.49 -4.90 -17.47
C LEU A 281 -14.32 -3.98 -18.69
N ILE A 282 -13.41 -3.03 -18.57
CA ILE A 282 -12.94 -2.17 -19.66
C ILE A 282 -11.80 -2.91 -20.35
N LYS A 283 -12.09 -3.48 -21.52
CA LYS A 283 -11.17 -4.38 -22.22
C LYS A 283 -9.99 -3.65 -22.88
N LEU A 284 -8.91 -4.39 -23.13
CA LEU A 284 -7.65 -3.84 -23.68
C LEU A 284 -7.77 -3.28 -25.09
N GLU A 285 -8.64 -3.82 -25.95
CA GLU A 285 -8.74 -3.38 -27.36
C GLU A 285 -9.15 -1.90 -27.47
N GLN A 286 -9.84 -1.37 -26.46
CA GLN A 286 -10.22 0.05 -26.36
C GLN A 286 -9.00 0.98 -26.22
N PHE A 287 -7.84 0.46 -25.80
CA PHE A 287 -6.58 1.21 -25.69
C PHE A 287 -5.60 0.92 -26.83
N GLU A 288 -5.90 -0.06 -27.69
CA GLU A 288 -5.08 -0.49 -28.83
C GLU A 288 -5.62 0.06 -30.18
N LEU A 289 -6.90 0.43 -30.24
CA LEU A 289 -7.54 1.08 -31.39
C LEU A 289 -7.23 2.58 -31.50
N GLU A 290 -5.96 2.92 -31.71
CA GLU A 290 -5.53 4.19 -32.30
C GLU A 290 -4.28 3.95 -33.17
N LYS A 291 -4.50 3.43 -34.38
CA LYS A 291 -3.57 3.60 -35.49
C LYS A 291 -4.00 4.84 -36.29
N SER A 292 -3.01 5.65 -36.65
CA SER A 292 -3.09 6.89 -37.44
C SER A 292 -4.06 7.96 -36.96
N PHE A 293 -3.52 9.00 -36.30
CA PHE A 293 -3.77 10.38 -36.70
C PHE A 293 -2.45 11.18 -36.64
N ASP A 294 -2.12 11.79 -37.78
CA ASP A 294 -1.14 12.85 -38.08
C ASP A 294 0.06 13.11 -37.12
N PRO A 295 1.32 12.93 -37.58
CA PRO A 295 2.53 13.31 -36.83
C PRO A 295 2.69 14.81 -36.50
N ASN A 296 1.87 15.70 -37.07
CA ASN A 296 2.13 17.15 -37.06
C ASN A 296 1.30 17.98 -36.06
N ASN A 297 0.64 17.41 -35.06
CA ASN A 297 -0.02 18.22 -34.03
C ASN A 297 0.16 17.70 -32.58
N ALA A 298 0.69 18.61 -31.75
CA ALA A 298 0.77 18.55 -30.29
C ALA A 298 1.83 17.64 -29.63
N GLU A 299 2.99 17.42 -30.26
CA GLU A 299 4.24 17.22 -29.48
C GLU A 299 4.74 18.56 -28.92
N GLN A 300 4.13 19.02 -27.81
CA GLN A 300 4.85 19.92 -26.92
C GLN A 300 5.93 19.13 -26.18
N LYS A 301 7.16 19.20 -26.71
CA LYS A 301 8.37 18.63 -26.12
C LYS A 301 8.42 18.83 -24.60
N LEU A 302 8.36 17.72 -23.88
CA LEU A 302 9.04 17.58 -22.59
C LEU A 302 10.20 16.56 -22.69
N ASP A 303 10.82 16.47 -23.87
CA ASP A 303 12.21 16.06 -23.99
C ASP A 303 13.08 17.20 -23.46
N LEU A 304 13.53 17.06 -22.21
CA LEU A 304 14.70 17.75 -21.71
C LEU A 304 15.36 16.89 -20.64
N LEU A 305 16.58 16.44 -20.96
CA LEU A 305 17.53 15.64 -20.17
C LEU A 305 17.51 14.13 -20.39
N LYS A 306 17.50 13.71 -21.65
CA LYS A 306 18.58 12.81 -22.11
C LYS A 306 19.61 13.64 -22.87
N ASP A 307 20.87 13.39 -22.55
CA ASP A 307 22.09 14.10 -22.98
C ASP A 307 22.21 15.59 -22.58
N ASN A 308 23.40 15.93 -22.06
CA ASN A 308 23.86 17.27 -21.65
C ASN A 308 23.12 17.95 -20.48
N PHE A 309 23.15 17.32 -19.30
CA PHE A 309 23.00 18.06 -18.04
C PHE A 309 24.13 19.08 -17.88
N ASN A 310 23.81 20.39 -17.94
CA ASN A 310 24.79 21.46 -17.74
C ASN A 310 24.70 21.98 -16.29
N SER A 311 25.72 21.68 -15.48
CA SER A 311 25.76 22.06 -14.07
C SER A 311 25.77 23.58 -13.83
N GLN A 312 26.35 24.37 -14.74
CA GLN A 312 26.40 25.84 -14.64
C GLN A 312 25.04 26.47 -14.92
N ASP A 313 24.27 25.95 -15.88
CA ASP A 313 22.90 26.42 -16.14
C ASP A 313 21.96 26.03 -14.98
N PHE A 314 22.11 24.82 -14.46
CA PHE A 314 21.36 24.36 -13.30
C PHE A 314 21.63 25.24 -12.05
N GLU A 315 22.90 25.59 -11.79
CA GLU A 315 23.30 26.51 -10.70
C GLU A 315 22.62 27.88 -10.85
N ARG A 316 22.71 28.47 -12.04
CA ARG A 316 22.11 29.77 -12.39
C ARG A 316 20.59 29.77 -12.17
N ARG A 317 19.89 28.70 -12.58
CA ARG A 317 18.44 28.56 -12.40
C ARG A 317 18.05 28.36 -10.94
N LEU A 318 18.84 27.59 -10.17
CA LEU A 318 18.59 27.37 -8.75
C LEU A 318 18.77 28.66 -7.93
N LEU A 319 19.79 29.47 -8.25
CA LEU A 319 20.03 30.78 -7.66
C LEU A 319 18.89 31.76 -8.01
N GLY A 320 18.53 31.86 -9.29
CA GLY A 320 17.41 32.71 -9.74
C GLY A 320 16.07 32.35 -9.09
N ALA A 321 15.75 31.06 -8.96
CA ALA A 321 14.56 30.58 -8.25
C ALA A 321 14.59 30.93 -6.74
N ARG A 322 15.78 30.98 -6.11
CA ARG A 322 15.96 31.39 -4.71
C ARG A 322 15.79 32.90 -4.53
N GLU A 323 16.43 33.71 -5.38
CA GLU A 323 16.35 35.17 -5.36
C GLU A 323 14.91 35.66 -5.56
N THR A 324 14.19 35.04 -6.50
CA THR A 324 12.76 35.31 -6.77
C THR A 324 11.79 34.63 -5.80
N LYS A 325 12.28 33.84 -4.84
CA LYS A 325 11.48 33.02 -3.89
C LYS A 325 10.49 32.06 -4.55
N ASN A 326 10.75 31.63 -5.79
CA ASN A 326 9.90 30.72 -6.56
C ASN A 326 10.01 29.27 -6.05
N GLN A 327 9.31 28.96 -4.95
CA GLN A 327 9.33 27.63 -4.33
C GLN A 327 8.94 26.49 -5.29
N LYS A 328 8.03 26.75 -6.24
CA LYS A 328 7.55 25.74 -7.20
C LYS A 328 8.65 25.34 -8.17
N GLU A 329 9.34 26.31 -8.76
CA GLU A 329 10.49 26.05 -9.63
C GLU A 329 11.66 25.43 -8.84
N TRP A 330 11.90 25.89 -7.62
CA TRP A 330 12.92 25.33 -6.73
C TRP A 330 12.68 23.83 -6.45
N GLN A 331 11.44 23.43 -6.15
CA GLN A 331 11.05 22.02 -5.97
C GLN A 331 11.22 21.19 -7.24
N VAL A 332 10.92 21.75 -8.42
CA VAL A 332 11.15 21.08 -9.71
C VAL A 332 12.64 20.86 -9.95
N LEU A 333 13.47 21.88 -9.76
CA LEU A 333 14.93 21.79 -9.90
C LEU A 333 15.52 20.76 -8.93
N LYS A 334 15.08 20.72 -7.66
CA LYS A 334 15.45 19.66 -6.70
C LYS A 334 15.20 18.27 -7.27
N LYS A 335 14.00 18.03 -7.82
CA LYS A 335 13.59 16.72 -8.33
C LYS A 335 14.37 16.32 -9.58
N SER A 336 14.68 17.27 -10.47
CA SER A 336 15.54 17.03 -11.64
C SER A 336 16.95 16.61 -11.23
N LEU A 337 17.53 17.23 -10.18
CA LEU A 337 18.84 16.83 -9.64
C LEU A 337 18.81 15.42 -9.02
N VAL A 338 17.74 15.06 -8.31
CA VAL A 338 17.54 13.69 -7.80
C VAL A 338 17.47 12.67 -8.95
N ASN A 339 16.72 12.99 -10.01
CA ASN A 339 16.60 12.10 -11.18
C ASN A 339 17.92 11.93 -11.92
N TYR A 340 18.64 13.03 -12.19
CA TYR A 340 19.93 13.00 -12.89
C TYR A 340 21.00 12.12 -12.20
N VAL A 341 20.99 12.10 -10.87
CA VAL A 341 21.89 11.25 -10.07
C VAL A 341 21.36 9.81 -9.94
N LYS A 342 20.05 9.58 -9.98
CA LYS A 342 19.44 8.24 -10.06
C LYS A 342 19.67 7.53 -11.40
N GLU A 343 20.03 8.27 -12.44
CA GLU A 343 20.41 7.74 -13.76
C GLU A 343 21.90 7.33 -13.82
N SER A 344 22.58 7.21 -12.67
CA SER A 344 23.97 6.72 -12.62
C SER A 344 24.02 5.21 -12.85
N GLU A 345 24.79 4.76 -13.85
CA GLU A 345 24.90 3.33 -14.19
C GLU A 345 26.02 2.61 -13.39
N SER A 346 26.83 3.35 -12.62
CA SER A 346 27.89 2.82 -11.76
C SER A 346 28.22 3.78 -10.62
N LEU A 347 28.96 3.31 -9.60
CA LEU A 347 29.47 4.16 -8.51
C LEU A 347 30.42 5.26 -9.04
N SER A 348 31.24 4.96 -10.04
CA SER A 348 32.13 5.95 -10.67
C SER A 348 31.34 7.06 -11.39
N ASP A 349 30.28 6.68 -12.12
CA ASP A 349 29.36 7.62 -12.76
C ASP A 349 28.58 8.46 -11.73
N PHE A 350 28.06 7.81 -10.67
CA PHE A 350 27.42 8.50 -9.54
C PHE A 350 28.35 9.56 -8.92
N LEU A 351 29.59 9.19 -8.59
CA LEU A 351 30.57 10.10 -8.00
C LEU A 351 30.97 11.23 -8.97
N ALA A 352 31.10 10.94 -10.26
CA ALA A 352 31.36 11.95 -11.29
C ALA A 352 30.20 12.96 -11.42
N ARG A 353 28.95 12.50 -11.41
CA ARG A 353 27.75 13.35 -11.44
C ARG A 353 27.60 14.21 -10.18
N VAL A 354 27.93 13.66 -9.01
CA VAL A 354 27.94 14.42 -7.74
C VAL A 354 29.06 15.46 -7.69
N GLU A 355 30.27 15.13 -8.18
CA GLU A 355 31.40 16.07 -8.21
C GLU A 355 31.15 17.25 -9.17
N GLN A 356 30.42 17.05 -10.28
CA GLN A 356 29.96 18.13 -11.16
C GLN A 356 29.02 19.16 -10.47
N LEU A 357 28.39 18.77 -9.35
CA LEU A 357 27.44 19.60 -8.59
C LEU A 357 28.08 20.30 -7.37
N LYS A 358 29.38 20.09 -7.14
CA LYS A 358 30.10 20.52 -5.93
C LYS A 358 30.03 22.02 -5.62
N LYS A 359 30.16 22.89 -6.63
CA LYS A 359 30.00 24.36 -6.49
C LYS A 359 28.56 24.77 -6.15
N PRO A 360 27.53 24.37 -6.93
CA PRO A 360 26.13 24.65 -6.61
C PRO A 360 25.73 24.23 -5.18
N LEU A 361 26.25 23.09 -4.70
CA LEU A 361 25.99 22.57 -3.36
C LEU A 361 26.72 23.36 -2.24
N GLN A 362 27.89 23.94 -2.53
CA GLN A 362 28.67 24.71 -1.56
C GLN A 362 28.07 26.08 -1.24
N LEU A 363 27.39 26.74 -2.19
CA LEU A 363 26.76 28.06 -2.01
C LEU A 363 25.57 28.08 -1.02
N HIS A 364 25.19 26.93 -0.47
CA HIS A 364 23.99 26.79 0.36
C HIS A 364 24.21 26.70 1.87
N PHE A 365 25.45 26.58 2.36
CA PHE A 365 25.69 26.19 3.76
C PHE A 365 26.87 26.88 4.47
N ASN A 366 26.60 28.01 5.13
CA ASN A 366 27.24 28.30 6.42
C ASN A 366 26.55 27.41 7.47
N VAL A 367 27.11 26.24 7.78
CA VAL A 367 26.51 25.33 8.78
C VAL A 367 26.87 25.79 10.18
N THR A 368 25.85 25.92 11.02
CA THR A 368 25.98 26.21 12.43
C THR A 368 25.14 25.27 13.30
N THR A 369 25.65 24.51 14.27
CA THR A 369 27.05 24.17 14.70
C THR A 369 26.96 22.91 15.60
N ASN A 370 28.03 22.53 16.32
CA ASN A 370 27.85 21.82 17.59
C ASN A 370 27.15 22.75 18.64
N PRO A 371 26.72 22.25 19.82
CA PRO A 371 26.04 23.08 20.84
C PRO A 371 26.83 24.30 21.35
N GLN A 372 28.13 24.40 21.03
CA GLN A 372 29.07 25.42 21.47
C GLN A 372 29.30 26.55 20.46
N GLY A 373 28.88 26.41 19.20
CA GLY A 373 29.10 27.44 18.18
C GLY A 373 30.29 27.19 17.25
N GLU A 374 30.78 25.95 17.10
CA GLU A 374 31.89 25.61 16.20
C GLU A 374 31.46 24.96 14.87
N VAL A 375 32.10 25.37 13.76
CA VAL A 375 31.81 24.92 12.38
C VAL A 375 32.62 23.65 12.04
N ILE A 376 31.93 22.54 11.79
CA ILE A 376 32.55 21.24 11.50
C ILE A 376 32.63 20.98 9.99
N TYR A 377 33.84 20.69 9.47
CA TYR A 377 34.08 20.39 8.06
C TYR A 377 33.85 18.91 7.72
N GLY A 378 32.59 18.52 7.48
CA GLY A 378 32.23 17.20 6.94
C GLY A 378 32.52 17.04 5.44
N SER A 379 32.75 15.80 4.99
CA SER A 379 33.07 15.43 3.60
C SER A 379 31.92 15.75 2.61
N ALA A 380 32.21 15.83 1.31
CA ALA A 380 31.24 16.26 0.30
C ALA A 380 29.99 15.36 0.24
N MET A 381 30.15 14.03 0.38
CA MET A 381 29.06 13.07 0.50
C MET A 381 28.13 13.40 1.67
N TYR A 382 28.68 13.70 2.85
CA TYR A 382 27.92 14.00 4.06
C TYR A 382 27.00 15.22 3.88
N ARG A 383 27.47 16.24 3.16
CA ARG A 383 26.69 17.45 2.82
C ARG A 383 25.62 17.18 1.77
N PHE A 384 25.85 16.22 0.87
CA PHE A 384 24.87 15.81 -0.15
C PHE A 384 23.67 15.13 0.52
N PHE A 385 23.88 14.12 1.36
CA PHE A 385 22.80 13.37 2.04
C PHE A 385 21.88 14.26 2.90
N HIS A 386 22.43 15.31 3.50
CA HIS A 386 21.67 16.31 4.27
C HIS A 386 20.55 17.03 3.45
N TYR A 387 20.61 16.94 2.12
CA TYR A 387 19.62 17.49 1.19
C TYR A 387 18.46 16.51 0.86
N PHE A 388 18.64 15.21 1.11
CA PHE A 388 17.70 14.14 0.68
C PHE A 388 16.75 13.71 1.80
N ASP A 389 17.22 13.61 3.05
CA ASP A 389 16.39 13.35 4.22
C ASP A 389 17.07 13.91 5.49
N PRO A 390 16.64 15.07 6.03
CA PRO A 390 17.28 15.67 7.21
C PRO A 390 17.06 14.87 8.51
N TYR A 391 16.26 13.79 8.49
CA TYR A 391 15.93 13.00 9.68
C TYR A 391 16.48 11.56 9.64
N LYS A 392 17.17 11.14 8.58
CA LYS A 392 17.87 9.85 8.50
C LYS A 392 19.38 10.02 8.41
N PHE A 393 20.01 10.19 9.56
CA PHE A 393 21.46 10.12 9.66
C PHE A 393 21.95 8.67 9.73
N PRO A 394 22.77 8.18 8.79
CA PRO A 394 23.67 7.07 9.07
C PRO A 394 24.76 7.55 10.04
N ASN A 395 24.85 6.89 11.19
CA ASN A 395 25.80 7.19 12.25
C ASN A 395 27.08 6.34 12.20
N SER A 396 27.20 5.46 11.19
CA SER A 396 28.36 4.62 10.92
C SER A 396 28.57 4.40 9.42
N TRP A 397 29.75 3.91 9.04
CA TRP A 397 30.03 3.54 7.65
C TRP A 397 29.12 2.39 7.19
N GLU A 398 28.86 1.41 8.04
CA GLU A 398 27.96 0.28 7.76
C GLU A 398 26.51 0.72 7.56
N THR A 399 26.01 1.69 8.32
CA THR A 399 24.66 2.24 8.10
C THR A 399 24.59 3.08 6.82
N LEU A 400 25.67 3.75 6.43
CA LEU A 400 25.77 4.46 5.15
C LEU A 400 25.80 3.49 3.96
N ARG A 401 26.64 2.44 4.02
CA ARG A 401 26.68 1.36 3.02
C ARG A 401 25.32 0.69 2.88
N LYS A 402 24.69 0.35 4.01
CA LYS A 402 23.36 -0.27 4.04
C LYS A 402 22.29 0.68 3.49
N PHE A 403 22.32 1.98 3.78
CA PHE A 403 21.40 2.94 3.15
C PHE A 403 21.62 3.05 1.63
N GLY A 404 22.87 3.03 1.17
CA GLY A 404 23.22 3.00 -0.26
C GLY A 404 22.63 1.78 -0.98
N GLN A 405 22.84 0.58 -0.41
CA GLN A 405 22.26 -0.66 -0.92
C GLN A 405 20.73 -0.64 -0.85
N ASP A 406 20.15 -0.42 0.34
CA ASP A 406 18.70 -0.52 0.58
C ASP A 406 17.88 0.52 -0.23
N THR A 407 18.49 1.64 -0.67
CA THR A 407 17.79 2.75 -1.35
C THR A 407 18.11 2.86 -2.84
N TYR A 408 19.28 2.40 -3.29
CA TYR A 408 19.77 2.58 -4.66
C TYR A 408 20.36 1.30 -5.29
N ASP A 409 20.41 0.19 -4.54
CA ASP A 409 20.99 -1.11 -4.92
C ASP A 409 22.48 -1.06 -5.32
N ILE A 410 23.22 -0.11 -4.74
CA ILE A 410 24.66 0.09 -4.97
C ILE A 410 25.45 -0.39 -3.75
N ASP A 411 26.32 -1.38 -3.94
CA ASP A 411 27.23 -1.87 -2.90
C ASP A 411 28.48 -0.97 -2.79
N ILE A 412 28.61 -0.25 -1.68
CA ILE A 412 29.73 0.67 -1.40
C ILE A 412 30.93 -0.11 -0.81
N ASN A 413 31.33 -1.20 -1.46
CA ASN A 413 32.38 -2.12 -0.98
C ASN A 413 33.77 -1.91 -1.61
N GLU A 414 33.94 -0.99 -2.56
CA GLU A 414 35.29 -0.52 -2.89
C GLU A 414 35.84 0.29 -1.73
N GLN A 415 36.87 -0.25 -1.07
CA GLN A 415 37.74 0.56 -0.23
C GLN A 415 38.31 1.68 -1.10
N TYR A 416 38.01 2.92 -0.73
CA TYR A 416 38.63 4.09 -1.33
C TYR A 416 40.13 4.04 -1.03
N GLU A 417 40.94 3.53 -1.97
CA GLU A 417 42.40 3.63 -1.86
C GLU A 417 42.73 5.11 -1.63
N PRO A 418 43.35 5.48 -0.50
CA PRO A 418 43.69 6.85 -0.26
C PRO A 418 44.71 7.26 -1.34
N LYS A 419 44.30 8.14 -2.26
CA LYS A 419 45.26 8.86 -3.10
C LYS A 419 46.35 9.38 -2.17
N LYS A 420 47.57 8.87 -2.33
CA LYS A 420 48.74 9.25 -1.52
C LYS A 420 48.70 10.76 -1.36
N ALA A 421 48.59 11.22 -0.12
CA ALA A 421 48.62 12.64 0.16
C ALA A 421 49.88 13.21 -0.48
N LEU A 422 49.71 14.27 -1.27
CA LEU A 422 50.83 15.11 -1.68
C LEU A 422 51.53 15.55 -0.39
N GLN A 423 52.69 14.96 -0.12
CA GLN A 423 53.58 15.43 0.92
C GLN A 423 54.03 16.83 0.49
N LEU A 424 53.46 17.84 1.13
CA LEU A 424 54.01 19.19 1.13
C LEU A 424 55.12 19.26 2.17
N VAL A 425 56.29 18.75 1.78
CA VAL A 425 57.61 19.34 2.07
C VAL A 425 58.46 19.18 0.81
#